data_AF-A0A350IRC5-F1
#
_entry.id   AF-A0A350IRC5-F1
#
_cell.length_a   1.000
_cell.length_b   1.000
_cell.length_c   1.000
_cell.angle_alpha   90.00
_cell.angle_beta   90.00
_cell.angle_gamma   90.00
#
_symmetry.space_group_name_H-M   'P 1'
#
loop_
_entity.id
_entity.type
_entity.pdbx_description
1 polymer ?
#
loop_
_entity_poly.entity_id
_entity_poly.type
_entity_poly.pdbx_seq_one_letter_code
_entity_poly.pdbx_strand_id
1 'polypeptide(L)'
;MAGGWSGRPPAGRRQGRRRGDPGVTDFLHSALVFLGAVGWRDIVDIVIVAFLLYQLFKLIRGTQAVQLLVGLAVLLVIGLLAQAFQLRLLEFIFANAGQAILIGVIVLFQPELRRALDQVGRLGTVRFILGRHPVPPIARTVEEVVRAAATLSESRTGALIV
;
A
#
# COMPACT_ATOMS: atom_id res chain seq x y z
N MET A 1 -21.44 78.41 37.66
CA MET A 1 -21.41 77.26 38.58
C MET A 1 -22.37 76.19 38.05
N ALA A 2 -21.87 74.95 38.00
CA ALA A 2 -22.59 73.67 37.87
C ALA A 2 -23.39 73.32 36.60
N GLY A 3 -23.05 72.15 36.04
CA GLY A 3 -23.96 71.26 35.31
C GLY A 3 -23.87 71.37 33.78
N GLY A 4 -23.58 70.33 33.00
CA GLY A 4 -23.39 68.93 33.32
C GLY A 4 -22.97 68.13 32.08
N TRP A 5 -21.89 67.38 32.24
CA TRP A 5 -21.67 66.01 31.76
C TRP A 5 -21.98 65.66 30.29
N SER A 6 -20.90 65.76 29.52
CA SER A 6 -20.41 64.89 28.45
C SER A 6 -21.24 63.64 28.09
N GLY A 7 -21.60 63.59 26.81
CA GLY A 7 -22.11 62.39 26.15
C GLY A 7 -21.08 61.26 26.16
N ARG A 8 -21.51 60.09 26.65
CA ARG A 8 -20.83 58.80 26.47
C ARG A 8 -21.70 57.89 25.61
N PRO A 9 -21.22 57.38 24.46
CA PRO A 9 -21.57 56.05 23.97
C PRO A 9 -20.39 55.09 24.20
N PRO A 10 -20.53 53.75 24.15
CA PRO A 10 -21.74 52.92 24.09
C PRO A 10 -21.82 51.92 25.26
N ALA A 11 -23.03 51.58 25.71
CA ALA A 11 -23.22 50.37 26.52
C ALA A 11 -23.16 49.16 25.58
N GLY A 12 -21.98 48.54 25.51
CA GLY A 12 -21.79 47.25 24.88
C GLY A 12 -22.72 46.23 25.53
N ARG A 13 -23.77 45.83 24.80
CA ARG A 13 -24.54 44.63 25.11
C ARG A 13 -23.67 43.41 24.80
N ARG A 14 -22.75 43.13 25.72
CA ARG A 14 -22.11 41.84 25.79
C ARG A 14 -23.19 40.81 26.11
N GLN A 15 -23.35 39.89 25.16
CA GLN A 15 -23.27 38.47 25.50
C GLN A 15 -24.44 37.91 26.32
N GLY A 16 -25.62 37.82 25.69
CA GLY A 16 -26.55 36.72 25.98
C GLY A 16 -26.15 35.46 25.20
N ARG A 17 -24.86 35.05 25.29
CA ARG A 17 -24.41 33.78 24.72
C ARG A 17 -24.95 32.70 25.63
N ARG A 18 -26.20 32.30 25.39
CA ARG A 18 -26.71 30.98 25.78
C ARG A 18 -25.80 29.95 25.13
N ARG A 19 -24.68 29.71 25.79
CA ARG A 19 -23.90 28.49 25.67
C ARG A 19 -24.80 27.46 26.32
N GLY A 20 -25.72 26.91 25.53
CA GLY A 20 -26.21 25.57 25.85
C GLY A 20 -24.96 24.73 25.87
N ASP A 21 -24.65 24.15 27.02
CA ASP A 21 -23.59 23.17 27.10
C ASP A 21 -23.88 22.14 26.00
N PRO A 22 -22.97 21.87 25.05
CA PRO A 22 -23.00 20.65 24.25
C PRO A 22 -22.70 19.54 25.25
N GLY A 23 -23.73 19.23 26.04
CA GLY A 23 -23.63 18.45 27.24
C GLY A 23 -23.49 17.01 26.81
N VAL A 24 -22.73 16.27 27.60
CA VAL A 24 -22.52 14.82 27.48
C VAL A 24 -23.82 14.06 27.15
N THR A 25 -25.00 14.58 27.51
CA THR A 25 -26.32 14.05 27.10
C THR A 25 -26.54 13.96 25.59
N ASP A 26 -26.10 14.94 24.79
CA ASP A 26 -26.22 14.93 23.33
C ASP A 26 -25.26 13.91 22.70
N PHE A 27 -24.07 13.78 23.29
CA PHE A 27 -23.08 12.76 22.94
C PHE A 27 -23.56 11.34 23.32
N LEU A 28 -24.24 11.20 24.46
CA LEU A 28 -24.81 9.94 24.91
C LEU A 28 -26.03 9.54 24.08
N HIS A 29 -26.87 10.49 23.67
CA HIS A 29 -28.00 10.22 22.77
C HIS A 29 -27.52 9.85 21.36
N SER A 30 -26.49 10.53 20.85
CA SER A 30 -25.87 10.14 19.57
C SER A 30 -25.20 8.77 19.67
N ALA A 31 -24.52 8.43 20.77
CA ALA A 31 -23.96 7.10 20.99
C ALA A 31 -25.02 5.99 21.12
N LEU A 32 -26.13 6.24 21.82
CA LEU A 32 -27.24 5.28 21.99
C LEU A 32 -28.00 5.03 20.68
N VAL A 33 -28.19 6.06 19.86
CA VAL A 33 -28.80 5.93 18.52
C VAL A 33 -27.88 5.17 17.56
N PHE A 34 -26.56 5.34 17.67
CA PHE A 34 -25.59 4.55 16.90
C PHE A 34 -25.57 3.08 17.31
N LEU A 35 -25.66 2.76 18.61
CA LEU A 35 -25.69 1.38 19.11
C LEU A 35 -26.98 0.65 18.76
N GLY A 36 -28.13 1.36 18.74
CA GLY A 36 -29.41 0.81 18.29
C GLY A 36 -29.53 0.63 16.78
N ALA A 37 -28.60 1.18 15.99
CA ALA A 37 -28.61 1.11 14.53
C ALA A 37 -27.84 -0.09 13.95
N VAL A 38 -27.35 -1.00 14.81
CA VAL A 38 -26.73 -2.26 14.37
C VAL A 38 -27.83 -3.18 13.83
N GLY A 39 -27.97 -3.20 12.51
CA GLY A 39 -28.92 -4.06 11.81
C GLY A 39 -28.31 -5.42 11.46
N TRP A 40 -29.16 -6.36 11.06
CA TRP A 40 -28.72 -7.66 10.53
C TRP A 40 -27.72 -7.54 9.37
N ARG A 41 -27.79 -6.44 8.61
CA ARG A 41 -26.84 -6.11 7.54
C ARG A 41 -25.42 -5.90 8.04
N ASP A 42 -25.25 -5.34 9.23
CA ASP A 42 -23.91 -5.08 9.80
C ASP A 42 -23.28 -6.38 10.32
N ILE A 43 -24.10 -7.33 10.80
CA ILE A 43 -23.66 -8.70 11.14
C ILE A 43 -23.18 -9.42 9.87
N VAL A 44 -23.98 -9.35 8.79
CA VAL A 44 -23.61 -9.94 7.49
C VAL A 44 -22.33 -9.29 6.95
N ASP A 45 -22.18 -7.97 7.08
CA ASP A 45 -20.97 -7.24 6.69
C ASP A 45 -19.74 -7.78 7.44
N ILE A 46 -19.80 -7.87 8.77
CA ILE A 46 -18.70 -8.40 9.60
C ILE A 46 -18.33 -9.83 9.22
N VAL A 47 -19.31 -10.71 8.98
CA VAL A 47 -19.07 -12.11 8.61
C VAL A 47 -18.41 -12.20 7.23
N ILE A 48 -18.88 -11.44 6.25
CA ILE A 48 -18.30 -11.41 4.90
C ILE A 48 -16.86 -10.88 4.95
N VAL A 49 -16.61 -9.77 5.65
CA VAL A 49 -15.28 -9.19 5.81
C VAL A 49 -14.33 -10.17 6.49
N ALA A 50 -14.76 -10.82 7.58
CA ALA A 50 -13.95 -11.80 8.29
C ALA A 50 -13.58 -13.00 7.40
N PHE A 51 -14.52 -13.50 6.58
CA PHE A 51 -14.26 -14.57 5.64
C PHE A 51 -13.25 -14.16 4.55
N LEU A 52 -13.41 -12.94 3.99
CA LEU A 52 -12.48 -12.40 2.98
C LEU A 52 -11.06 -12.24 3.55
N LEU A 53 -10.92 -11.74 4.78
CA LEU A 53 -9.63 -11.64 5.47
C LEU A 53 -9.01 -13.02 5.72
N TYR A 54 -9.80 -14.02 6.14
CA TYR A 54 -9.31 -15.39 6.31
C TYR A 54 -8.73 -15.95 4.99
N GLN A 55 -9.41 -15.73 3.87
CA GLN A 55 -8.89 -16.15 2.57
C GLN A 55 -7.64 -15.39 2.16
N LEU A 56 -7.55 -14.09 2.45
CA LEU A 56 -6.34 -13.31 2.24
C LEU A 56 -5.15 -13.90 3.01
N PHE A 57 -5.34 -14.26 4.29
CA PHE A 57 -4.28 -14.90 5.10
C PHE A 57 -3.83 -16.25 4.54
N LYS A 58 -4.75 -17.06 4.01
CA LYS A 58 -4.42 -18.36 3.41
C LYS A 58 -3.56 -18.22 2.14
N LEU A 59 -3.74 -17.13 1.41
CA LEU A 59 -3.14 -16.85 0.10
C LEU A 59 -1.68 -16.38 0.19
N ILE A 60 -1.21 -16.06 1.38
CA ILE A 60 0.16 -15.65 1.71
C ILE A 60 1.18 -16.80 1.52
N ARG A 61 0.75 -18.04 1.22
CA ARG A 61 1.67 -19.17 0.94
C ARG A 61 2.15 -19.15 -0.51
N GLY A 62 3.38 -18.72 -0.76
CA GLY A 62 4.00 -18.80 -2.09
C GLY A 62 5.29 -17.99 -2.25
N THR A 63 5.60 -17.65 -3.50
CA THR A 63 6.71 -16.74 -3.84
C THR A 63 6.31 -15.29 -3.58
N GLN A 64 7.26 -14.47 -3.12
CA GLN A 64 7.01 -13.09 -2.72
C GLN A 64 6.31 -12.27 -3.82
N ALA A 65 6.75 -12.36 -5.09
CA ALA A 65 6.14 -11.62 -6.19
C ALA A 65 4.69 -12.02 -6.49
N VAL A 66 4.40 -13.34 -6.49
CA VAL A 66 3.03 -13.84 -6.71
C VAL A 66 2.13 -13.45 -5.54
N GLN A 67 2.65 -13.54 -4.33
CA GLN A 67 1.94 -13.14 -3.12
C GLN A 67 1.56 -11.66 -3.13
N LEU A 68 2.46 -10.78 -3.58
CA LEU A 68 2.17 -9.34 -3.71
C LEU A 68 1.10 -9.06 -4.75
N LEU A 69 1.23 -9.67 -5.94
CA LEU A 69 0.27 -9.50 -7.03
C LEU A 69 -1.13 -9.98 -6.62
N VAL A 70 -1.19 -11.16 -6.02
CA VAL A 70 -2.44 -11.77 -5.59
C VAL A 70 -3.03 -11.00 -4.41
N GLY A 71 -2.22 -10.54 -3.46
CA GLY A 71 -2.68 -9.69 -2.36
C GLY A 71 -3.30 -8.37 -2.84
N LEU A 72 -2.67 -7.73 -3.83
CA LEU A 72 -3.20 -6.50 -4.45
C LEU A 72 -4.51 -6.76 -5.21
N ALA A 73 -4.57 -7.85 -5.98
CA ALA A 73 -5.78 -8.25 -6.70
C ALA A 73 -6.95 -8.53 -5.75
N VAL A 74 -6.70 -9.25 -4.65
CA VAL A 74 -7.72 -9.51 -3.63
C VAL A 74 -8.17 -8.21 -2.97
N LEU A 75 -7.25 -7.29 -2.63
CA LEU A 75 -7.61 -6.00 -2.04
C LEU A 75 -8.54 -5.19 -2.96
N LEU A 76 -8.26 -5.18 -4.27
CA LEU A 76 -9.14 -4.55 -5.26
C LEU A 76 -10.52 -5.23 -5.33
N VAL A 77 -10.56 -6.56 -5.40
CA VAL A 77 -11.82 -7.31 -5.43
C VAL A 77 -12.65 -7.04 -4.18
N ILE A 78 -12.04 -7.05 -3.00
CA ILE A 78 -12.70 -6.73 -1.74
C ILE A 78 -13.28 -5.31 -1.77
N GLY A 79 -12.52 -4.32 -2.26
CA GLY A 79 -13.01 -2.94 -2.38
C GLY A 79 -14.18 -2.80 -3.35
N LEU A 80 -14.14 -3.49 -4.50
CA LEU A 80 -15.24 -3.51 -5.47
C LEU A 80 -16.49 -4.18 -4.91
N LEU A 81 -16.32 -5.30 -4.19
CA LEU A 81 -17.43 -5.98 -3.53
C LEU A 81 -18.01 -5.11 -2.41
N ALA A 82 -17.17 -4.40 -1.65
CA ALA A 82 -17.63 -3.46 -0.63
C ALA A 82 -18.61 -2.45 -1.22
N GLN A 83 -18.22 -1.82 -2.33
CA GLN A 83 -19.05 -0.85 -3.04
C GLN A 83 -20.31 -1.47 -3.65
N ALA A 84 -20.19 -2.68 -4.23
CA ALA A 84 -21.32 -3.37 -4.86
C ALA A 84 -22.39 -3.80 -3.85
N PHE A 85 -21.98 -4.23 -2.66
CA PHE A 85 -22.86 -4.69 -1.58
C PHE A 85 -23.19 -3.61 -0.54
N GLN A 86 -22.70 -2.37 -0.73
CA GLN A 86 -22.90 -1.24 0.19
C GLN A 86 -22.44 -1.56 1.62
N LEU A 87 -21.29 -2.22 1.73
CA LEU A 87 -20.69 -2.64 2.99
C LEU A 87 -20.07 -1.43 3.71
N ARG A 88 -20.88 -0.76 4.52
CA ARG A 88 -20.53 0.53 5.16
C ARG A 88 -19.22 0.49 5.93
N LEU A 89 -18.93 -0.60 6.65
CA LEU A 89 -17.71 -0.68 7.45
C LEU A 89 -16.47 -0.84 6.56
N LEU A 90 -16.57 -1.69 5.55
CA LEU A 90 -15.47 -1.93 4.61
C LEU A 90 -15.22 -0.70 3.72
N GLU A 91 -16.28 -0.04 3.23
CA GLU A 91 -16.17 1.23 2.51
C GLU A 91 -15.49 2.31 3.36
N PHE A 92 -15.87 2.42 4.64
CA PHE A 92 -15.22 3.34 5.58
C PHE A 92 -13.74 3.02 5.74
N ILE A 93 -13.37 1.74 5.93
CA ILE A 93 -11.96 1.35 6.04
C ILE A 93 -11.21 1.69 4.76
N PHE A 94 -11.73 1.35 3.58
CA PHE A 94 -11.07 1.64 2.31
C PHE A 94 -10.93 3.14 2.04
N ALA A 95 -11.92 3.96 2.41
CA ALA A 95 -11.86 5.42 2.25
C ALA A 95 -10.77 6.04 3.14
N ASN A 96 -10.64 5.59 4.38
CA ASN A 96 -9.64 6.11 5.33
C ASN A 96 -8.25 5.51 5.11
N ALA A 97 -8.17 4.23 4.75
CA ALA A 97 -6.93 3.51 4.54
C ALA A 97 -6.38 3.70 3.12
N GLY A 98 -7.15 4.23 2.16
CA GLY A 98 -6.76 4.31 0.75
C GLY A 98 -5.41 4.97 0.52
N GLN A 99 -5.11 6.06 1.23
CA GLN A 99 -3.80 6.72 1.14
C GLN A 99 -2.67 5.86 1.72
N ALA A 100 -2.90 5.19 2.85
CA ALA A 100 -1.93 4.28 3.45
C ALA A 100 -1.72 3.02 2.60
N ILE A 101 -2.79 2.48 2.00
CA ILE A 101 -2.76 1.38 1.05
C ILE A 101 -1.92 1.76 -0.17
N LEU A 102 -2.15 2.92 -0.77
CA LEU A 102 -1.40 3.37 -1.95
C LEU A 102 0.10 3.48 -1.64
N ILE A 103 0.45 4.14 -0.52
CA ILE A 103 1.85 4.25 -0.07
C ILE A 103 2.43 2.86 0.21
N GLY A 104 1.67 2.01 0.93
CA GLY A 104 2.07 0.65 1.25
C GLY A 104 2.35 -0.18 0.01
N VAL A 105 1.50 -0.09 -1.02
CA VAL A 105 1.70 -0.75 -2.32
C VAL A 105 2.98 -0.23 -2.98
N ILE A 106 3.18 1.08 -3.08
CA ILE A 106 4.40 1.63 -3.69
C ILE A 106 5.65 1.12 -2.97
N VAL A 107 5.69 1.21 -1.63
CA VAL A 107 6.83 0.77 -0.81
C VAL A 107 7.06 -0.73 -0.94
N LEU A 108 5.99 -1.53 -0.98
CA LEU A 108 6.06 -2.98 -1.07
C LEU A 108 6.56 -3.46 -2.43
N PHE A 109 6.22 -2.74 -3.50
CA PHE A 109 6.70 -3.00 -4.87
C PHE A 109 8.03 -2.31 -5.20
N GLN A 110 8.58 -1.44 -4.34
CA GLN A 110 9.86 -0.77 -4.59
C GLN A 110 11.00 -1.75 -4.94
N PRO A 111 11.23 -2.85 -4.22
CA PRO A 111 12.32 -3.79 -4.53
C PRO A 111 12.19 -4.42 -5.92
N GLU A 112 10.98 -4.75 -6.32
CA GLU A 112 10.63 -5.40 -7.58
C GLU A 112 10.74 -4.43 -8.75
N LEU A 113 10.19 -3.22 -8.61
CA LEU A 113 10.32 -2.14 -9.59
C LEU A 113 11.80 -1.80 -9.81
N ARG A 114 12.58 -1.71 -8.73
CA ARG A 114 14.02 -1.49 -8.81
C ARG A 114 14.72 -2.62 -9.57
N ARG A 115 14.44 -3.89 -9.26
CA ARG A 115 15.02 -5.05 -9.97
C ARG A 115 14.63 -5.10 -11.44
N ALA A 116 13.38 -4.79 -11.77
CA ALA A 116 12.89 -4.74 -13.14
C ALA A 116 13.60 -3.63 -13.93
N LEU A 117 13.73 -2.45 -13.34
CA LEU A 117 14.47 -1.32 -13.94
C LEU A 117 15.97 -1.60 -14.06
N ASP A 118 16.58 -2.27 -13.09
CA ASP A 118 17.98 -2.72 -13.18
C ASP A 118 18.16 -3.70 -14.35
N GLN A 119 17.22 -4.63 -14.53
CA GLN A 119 17.23 -5.59 -15.64
C GLN A 119 17.12 -4.87 -16.99
N VAL A 120 16.18 -3.91 -17.11
CA VAL A 120 15.94 -3.11 -18.32
C VAL A 120 17.11 -2.16 -18.61
N GLY A 121 17.66 -1.51 -17.58
CA GLY A 121 18.78 -0.56 -17.69
C GLY A 121 20.09 -1.24 -18.08
N ARG A 122 20.32 -2.49 -17.65
CA ARG A 122 21.49 -3.29 -18.05
C ARG A 122 21.41 -3.79 -19.51
N LEU A 123 20.21 -3.84 -20.08
CA LEU A 123 19.97 -4.20 -21.48
C LEU A 123 20.11 -3.01 -22.44
N GLY A 124 19.87 -1.78 -21.98
CA GLY A 124 19.69 -0.62 -22.86
C GLY A 124 20.94 0.22 -23.21
N THR A 125 21.72 0.68 -22.22
CA THR A 125 22.42 1.96 -22.46
C THR A 125 23.94 1.93 -22.31
N VAL A 126 24.50 1.10 -21.43
CA VAL A 126 25.96 1.14 -21.17
C VAL A 126 26.74 0.14 -22.05
N ARG A 127 26.09 -0.95 -22.48
CA ARG A 127 26.73 -2.01 -23.30
C ARG A 127 26.77 -1.70 -24.80
N PHE A 128 25.83 -0.91 -25.30
CA PHE A 128 25.76 -0.52 -26.72
C PHE A 128 26.81 0.54 -27.08
N ILE A 129 27.12 1.46 -26.16
CA ILE A 129 28.11 2.53 -26.38
C ILE A 129 29.56 2.02 -26.27
N LEU A 130 29.82 0.96 -25.48
CA LEU A 130 31.18 0.47 -25.23
C LEU A 130 31.67 -0.63 -26.19
N GLY A 131 30.94 -0.95 -27.27
CA GLY A 131 31.40 -1.87 -28.32
C GLY A 131 31.73 -3.31 -27.89
N ARG A 132 31.51 -3.66 -26.62
CA ARG A 132 31.74 -5.02 -26.12
C ARG A 132 30.43 -5.78 -26.23
N HIS A 133 30.30 -6.50 -27.35
CA HIS A 133 29.29 -7.55 -27.50
C HIS A 133 29.22 -8.36 -26.20
N PRO A 134 28.04 -8.44 -25.58
CA PRO A 134 27.85 -9.32 -24.47
C PRO A 134 27.78 -10.73 -25.05
N VAL A 135 28.93 -11.38 -25.17
CA VAL A 135 28.98 -12.83 -25.15
C VAL A 135 28.16 -13.23 -23.91
N PRO A 136 27.03 -13.93 -24.06
CA PRO A 136 26.19 -14.29 -22.92
C PRO A 136 27.06 -14.94 -21.84
N PRO A 137 26.76 -14.80 -20.53
CA PRO A 137 27.60 -15.34 -19.46
C PRO A 137 28.01 -16.80 -19.74
N ILE A 138 27.08 -17.58 -20.29
CA ILE A 138 27.28 -18.95 -20.74
C ILE A 138 28.38 -19.08 -21.81
N ALA A 139 28.42 -18.21 -22.80
CA ALA A 139 29.36 -18.30 -23.90
C ALA A 139 30.76 -17.84 -23.48
N ARG A 140 30.87 -16.92 -22.51
CA ARG A 140 32.18 -16.61 -21.88
C ARG A 140 32.71 -17.79 -21.09
N THR A 141 31.85 -18.45 -20.32
CA THR A 141 32.21 -19.65 -19.58
C THR A 141 32.63 -20.77 -20.52
N VAL A 142 31.90 -21.00 -21.62
CA VAL A 142 32.28 -21.99 -22.64
C VAL A 142 33.64 -21.66 -23.26
N GLU A 143 33.89 -20.41 -23.62
CA GLU A 143 35.17 -20.01 -24.22
C GLU A 143 36.36 -20.20 -23.26
N GLU A 144 36.19 -19.88 -21.98
CA GLU A 144 37.21 -20.15 -20.96
C GLU A 144 37.41 -21.65 -20.70
N VAL A 145 36.35 -22.46 -20.71
CA VAL A 145 36.45 -23.92 -20.59
C VAL A 145 37.19 -24.52 -21.79
N VAL A 146 36.88 -24.08 -23.02
CA VAL A 146 37.57 -24.51 -24.24
C VAL A 146 39.06 -24.14 -24.18
N ARG A 147 39.37 -22.91 -23.73
CA ARG A 147 40.74 -22.43 -23.59
C ARG A 147 41.52 -23.24 -22.55
N ALA A 148 40.92 -23.50 -21.39
CA ALA A 148 41.51 -24.34 -20.35
C ALA A 148 41.74 -25.78 -20.84
N ALA A 149 40.77 -26.37 -21.55
CA ALA A 149 40.90 -27.70 -22.13
C ALA A 149 42.04 -27.79 -23.17
N ALA A 150 42.21 -26.76 -24.00
CA ALA A 150 43.31 -26.69 -24.97
C ALA A 150 44.69 -26.67 -24.27
N THR A 151 44.85 -25.82 -23.25
CA THR A 151 46.11 -25.74 -22.46
C THR A 151 46.41 -27.05 -21.71
N LEU A 152 45.38 -27.72 -21.18
CA LEU A 152 45.53 -29.02 -20.54
C LEU A 152 45.93 -30.11 -21.55
N SER A 153 45.38 -30.08 -22.76
CA SER A 153 45.77 -30.98 -23.85
C SER A 153 47.22 -30.76 -24.29
N GLU A 154 47.65 -29.51 -24.46
CA GLU A 154 49.04 -29.17 -24.82
C GLU A 154 50.04 -29.63 -23.76
N SER A 155 49.69 -29.47 -22.48
CA SER A 155 50.52 -29.93 -21.35
C SER A 155 50.36 -31.42 -21.03
N ARG A 156 49.50 -32.15 -21.76
CA ARG A 156 49.15 -33.57 -21.52
C ARG A 156 48.68 -33.84 -20.08
N THR A 157 47.99 -32.87 -19.49
CA THR A 157 47.45 -32.95 -18.13
C THR A 157 46.01 -33.46 -18.21
N GLY A 158 45.73 -34.62 -17.63
CA GLY A 158 44.37 -35.15 -17.53
C GLY A 158 43.52 -34.36 -16.54
N ALA A 159 42.30 -33.98 -16.93
CA ALA A 159 41.35 -33.26 -16.09
C ALA A 159 39.94 -33.81 -16.25
N LEU A 160 39.14 -33.70 -15.18
CA LEU A 160 37.72 -34.03 -15.16
C LEU A 160 36.93 -32.75 -14.84
N ILE A 161 36.06 -32.35 -15.75
CA ILE A 161 35.22 -31.14 -15.62
C ILE A 161 33.77 -31.63 -15.52
N VAL A 162 33.08 -31.30 -14.42
CA VAL A 162 31.68 -31.67 -14.12
C VAL A 162 30.85 -30.43 -13.89
#